data_AF-G3UK20-F1
#
_entry.id   AF-G3UK20-F1
#
_cell.length_a   1.000
_cell.length_b   1.000
_cell.length_c   1.000
_cell.angle_alpha   90.00
_cell.angle_beta   90.00
_cell.angle_gamma   90.00
#
_symmetry.space_group_name_H-M   'P 1'
#
loop_
_entity.id
_entity.type
_entity.pdbx_description
1 polymer ?
#
loop_
_entity_poly.entity_id
_entity_poly.type
_entity_poly.pdbx_seq_one_letter_code
_entity_poly.pdbx_strand_id
1 'polypeptide(L)'
;KDGFAAVLFSSHVRKVNRFHKSRDRALLLTDQHLYKLEPGRQYRVMRAVPLQAVSHNSQVVCGRKCTLLSVWGQDDLVVCLHRTQPELDNRVGELVGVLAAHCQGEGRVLEVRVSDCISLSQRGAR
;
A
#
# COMPACT_ATOMS: atom_id res chain seq x y z
N LYS A 1 11.75 -16.75 -10.95
CA LYS A 1 10.81 -15.67 -11.29
C LYS A 1 9.63 -15.79 -10.35
N ASP A 2 9.11 -14.67 -9.84
CA ASP A 2 8.19 -14.62 -8.69
C ASP A 2 6.77 -15.17 -8.94
N GLY A 3 6.54 -15.90 -10.04
CA GLY A 3 5.35 -16.73 -10.26
C GLY A 3 4.03 -15.99 -10.54
N PHE A 4 4.00 -14.67 -10.47
CA PHE A 4 2.80 -13.86 -10.74
C PHE A 4 2.46 -13.82 -12.24
N ALA A 5 1.17 -13.85 -12.58
CA ALA A 5 0.73 -13.84 -13.97
C ALA A 5 0.47 -12.41 -14.49
N ALA A 6 0.07 -11.50 -13.61
CA ALA A 6 -0.28 -10.14 -13.99
C ALA A 6 0.18 -9.09 -12.96
N VAL A 7 0.55 -7.91 -13.47
CA VAL A 7 0.68 -6.69 -12.66
C VAL A 7 -0.67 -5.98 -12.69
N LEU A 8 -1.25 -5.76 -11.51
CA LEU A 8 -2.57 -5.15 -11.37
C LEU A 8 -2.48 -3.64 -11.12
N PHE A 9 -1.43 -3.18 -10.43
CA PHE A 9 -1.23 -1.77 -10.14
C PHE A 9 0.25 -1.47 -9.88
N SER A 10 0.71 -0.28 -10.24
CA SER A 10 2.02 0.22 -9.83
C SER A 10 2.00 1.73 -9.68
N SER A 11 2.70 2.24 -8.66
CA SER A 11 2.79 3.68 -8.43
C SER A 11 4.02 4.02 -7.60
N HIS A 12 4.64 5.17 -7.89
CA HIS A 12 5.55 5.80 -6.94
C HIS A 12 4.74 6.36 -5.76
N VAL A 13 5.27 6.27 -4.55
CA VAL A 13 4.62 6.68 -3.30
C VAL A 13 5.66 7.27 -2.35
N ARG A 14 5.23 8.15 -1.44
CA ARG A 14 6.11 8.62 -0.36
C ARG A 14 5.80 7.91 0.93
N LYS A 15 6.75 7.11 1.42
CA LYS A 15 6.66 6.55 2.76
C LYS A 15 7.12 7.58 3.79
N VAL A 16 6.21 7.98 4.67
CA VAL A 16 6.51 8.82 5.84
C VAL A 16 6.73 7.92 7.05
N ASN A 17 7.81 8.14 7.79
CA ASN A 17 8.06 7.42 9.04
C ASN A 17 7.48 8.17 10.25
N ARG A 18 7.54 7.55 11.45
CA ARG A 18 7.10 8.18 12.72
C ARG A 18 7.79 9.51 13.06
N PHE A 19 8.93 9.80 12.44
CA PHE A 19 9.72 11.02 12.63
C PHE A 19 9.46 12.06 11.53
N HIS A 20 8.35 11.94 10.78
CA HIS A 20 7.97 12.78 9.65
C HIS A 20 9.00 12.85 8.50
N LYS A 21 10.01 11.96 8.49
CA LYS A 21 10.93 11.83 7.36
C LYS A 21 10.22 11.09 6.24
N SER A 22 10.11 11.72 5.08
CA SER A 22 9.59 11.09 3.87
C SER A 22 10.73 10.46 3.06
N ARG A 23 10.50 9.27 2.53
CA ARG A 23 11.35 8.66 1.50
C ARG A 23 10.50 8.22 0.31
N ASP A 24 11.08 8.38 -0.87
CA ASP A 24 10.51 7.86 -2.09
C ASP A 24 10.55 6.32 -2.11
N ARG A 25 9.43 5.71 -2.52
CA ARG A 25 9.21 4.27 -2.59
C ARG A 25 8.33 4.00 -3.81
N ALA A 26 8.29 2.76 -4.27
CA ALA A 26 7.28 2.34 -5.23
C ALA A 26 6.46 1.19 -4.68
N LEU A 27 5.19 1.16 -5.06
CA LEU A 27 4.28 0.04 -4.88
C LEU A 27 4.16 -0.70 -6.19
N LEU A 28 4.19 -2.02 -6.10
CA LEU A 28 3.84 -2.92 -7.19
C LEU A 28 2.87 -3.96 -6.63
N LEU A 29 1.67 -4.00 -7.19
CA LEU A 29 0.65 -4.97 -6.85
C LEU A 29 0.50 -5.94 -8.02
N THR A 30 0.65 -7.22 -7.72
CA THR A 30 0.40 -8.32 -8.64
C THR A 30 -0.81 -9.12 -8.19
N ASP A 31 -1.20 -10.12 -8.97
CA ASP A 31 -2.22 -11.10 -8.61
C ASP A 31 -1.83 -11.98 -7.40
N GLN A 32 -0.56 -11.99 -7.00
CA GLN A 32 -0.08 -12.81 -5.88
C GLN A 32 0.45 -12.00 -4.69
N HIS A 33 1.04 -10.82 -4.94
CA HIS A 33 1.81 -10.10 -3.92
C HIS A 33 1.69 -8.58 -4.06
N LEU A 34 1.74 -7.91 -2.91
CA LEU A 34 2.00 -6.49 -2.79
C LEU A 34 3.47 -6.27 -2.42
N TYR A 35 4.20 -5.59 -3.30
CA TYR A 35 5.61 -5.27 -3.13
C TYR A 35 5.80 -3.80 -2.76
N LYS A 36 6.70 -3.57 -1.79
CA LYS A 36 7.30 -2.26 -1.51
C LYS A 36 8.71 -2.25 -2.09
N LEU A 37 8.97 -1.34 -3.01
CA LEU A 37 10.21 -1.22 -3.76
C LEU A 37 10.96 0.07 -3.39
N GLU A 38 12.27 0.07 -3.63
CA GLU A 38 13.13 1.26 -3.50
C GLU A 38 13.62 1.74 -4.87
N PRO A 39 13.02 2.81 -5.45
CA PRO A 39 13.37 3.30 -6.79
C PRO A 39 14.86 3.65 -6.94
N GLY A 40 15.44 4.33 -5.94
CA GLY A 40 16.86 4.70 -5.91
C GLY A 40 17.84 3.53 -5.85
N ARG A 41 17.35 2.29 -5.73
CA ARG A 41 18.14 1.05 -5.80
C ARG A 41 17.63 0.13 -6.91
N GLN A 42 17.36 0.69 -8.09
CA GLN A 42 16.85 -0.05 -9.25
C GLN A 42 15.61 -0.88 -8.92
N TYR A 43 14.67 -0.28 -8.19
CA TYR A 43 13.44 -0.94 -7.75
C TYR A 43 13.65 -2.22 -6.92
N ARG A 44 14.73 -2.28 -6.14
CA ARG A 44 14.98 -3.38 -5.20
C ARG A 44 13.76 -3.64 -4.32
N VAL A 45 13.32 -4.90 -4.27
CA VAL A 45 12.25 -5.35 -3.37
C VAL A 45 12.72 -5.19 -1.93
N MET A 46 12.04 -4.31 -1.20
CA MET A 46 12.26 -4.13 0.23
C MET A 46 11.35 -5.02 1.07
N ARG A 47 10.15 -5.32 0.55
CA ARG A 47 9.17 -6.18 1.20
C ARG A 47 8.19 -6.72 0.17
N ALA A 48 7.78 -7.97 0.34
CA ALA A 48 6.68 -8.60 -0.37
C ALA A 48 5.66 -9.08 0.65
N VAL A 49 4.38 -8.83 0.40
CA VAL A 49 3.27 -9.31 1.24
C VAL A 49 2.34 -10.12 0.35
N PRO A 50 2.06 -11.40 0.65
CA PRO A 50 1.10 -12.18 -0.12
C PRO A 50 -0.27 -11.52 -0.10
N LEU A 51 -0.93 -11.42 -1.25
CA LEU A 51 -2.21 -10.74 -1.38
C LEU A 51 -3.34 -11.46 -0.60
N GLN A 52 -3.18 -12.77 -0.41
CA GLN A 52 -4.01 -13.54 0.52
C GLN A 52 -3.93 -12.99 1.96
N ALA A 53 -2.74 -12.64 2.45
CA ALA A 53 -2.54 -12.06 3.78
C ALA A 53 -3.03 -10.60 3.86
N VAL A 54 -3.01 -9.88 2.74
CA VAL A 54 -3.60 -8.54 2.62
C VAL A 54 -5.10 -8.58 2.92
N SER A 55 -5.79 -9.60 2.43
CA SER A 55 -7.26 -9.65 2.38
C SER A 55 -7.98 -9.85 3.73
N HIS A 56 -7.31 -10.31 4.79
CA HIS A 56 -7.99 -10.65 6.05
C HIS A 56 -8.34 -9.44 6.92
N ASN A 57 -7.55 -8.35 6.86
CA ASN A 57 -7.69 -7.17 7.73
C ASN A 57 -7.15 -5.90 7.04
N SER A 58 -7.28 -5.79 5.72
CA SER A 58 -6.86 -4.58 5.01
C SER A 58 -7.82 -3.46 5.29
N GLN A 59 -7.31 -2.40 5.91
CA GLN A 59 -8.01 -1.14 6.05
C GLN A 59 -7.32 -0.11 5.15
N VAL A 60 -8.10 0.47 4.24
CA VAL A 60 -7.66 1.68 3.53
C VAL A 60 -8.15 2.88 4.33
N VAL A 61 -7.22 3.67 4.85
CA VAL A 61 -7.52 4.95 5.50
C VAL A 61 -7.16 6.10 4.59
N CYS A 62 -8.15 6.84 4.12
CA CYS A 62 -7.96 8.00 3.27
C CYS A 62 -8.16 9.28 4.09
N GLY A 63 -7.10 10.08 4.24
CA GLY A 63 -7.16 11.44 4.78
C GLY A 63 -6.86 12.48 3.69
N ARG A 64 -7.17 13.76 3.96
CA ARG A 64 -7.06 14.89 3.00
C ARG A 64 -5.74 15.02 2.24
N LYS A 65 -4.64 14.48 2.79
CA LYS A 65 -3.31 14.55 2.17
C LYS A 65 -2.71 13.18 1.90
N CYS A 66 -3.22 12.08 2.43
CA CYS A 66 -2.56 10.78 2.33
C CYS A 66 -3.60 9.65 2.28
N THR A 67 -3.43 8.71 1.36
CA THR A 67 -4.06 7.39 1.51
C THR A 67 -3.06 6.45 2.13
N LEU A 68 -3.48 5.83 3.22
CA LEU A 68 -2.77 4.77 3.92
C LEU A 68 -3.44 3.46 3.59
N LEU A 69 -2.69 2.57 2.97
CA LEU A 69 -3.00 1.16 3.06
C LEU A 69 -2.42 0.66 4.37
N SER A 70 -3.24 0.05 5.23
CA SER A 70 -2.76 -0.71 6.38
C SER A 70 -3.12 -2.16 6.15
N VAL A 71 -2.10 -2.97 5.84
CA VAL A 71 -2.23 -4.41 5.77
C VAL A 71 -1.86 -4.98 7.14
N TRP A 72 -2.85 -5.47 7.89
CA TRP A 72 -2.60 -6.05 9.20
C TRP A 72 -2.08 -7.49 9.06
N GLY A 73 -0.80 -7.67 9.40
CA GLY A 73 -0.10 -8.96 9.33
C GLY A 73 1.39 -8.78 9.58
N GLN A 74 1.84 -9.17 10.78
CA GLN A 74 3.21 -9.14 11.35
C GLN A 74 4.01 -7.83 11.27
N ASP A 75 3.66 -6.86 10.41
CA ASP A 75 4.27 -5.53 10.37
C ASP A 75 3.41 -4.65 9.45
N ASP A 76 2.68 -3.66 9.97
CA ASP A 76 1.79 -2.80 9.19
C ASP A 76 2.56 -2.15 8.01
N LEU A 77 2.19 -2.50 6.76
CA LEU A 77 2.75 -1.83 5.59
C LEU A 77 2.03 -0.49 5.39
N VAL A 78 2.47 0.51 6.13
CA VAL A 78 1.95 1.88 6.01
C VAL A 78 2.66 2.60 4.88
N VAL A 79 1.89 3.02 3.86
CA VAL A 79 2.36 3.78 2.70
C VAL A 79 1.43 4.95 2.44
N CYS A 80 1.98 6.17 2.26
CA CYS A 80 1.20 7.35 1.92
C CYS A 80 1.25 7.58 0.41
N LEU A 81 0.09 7.58 -0.25
CA LEU A 81 -0.05 8.19 -1.57
C LEU A 81 -0.20 9.70 -1.40
N HIS A 82 0.91 10.38 -1.14
CA HIS A 82 0.97 11.85 -1.06
C HIS A 82 2.13 12.36 -1.89
N ARG A 83 1.87 13.32 -2.78
CA ARG A 83 2.87 13.88 -3.68
C ARG A 83 3.65 12.76 -4.38
N THR A 84 2.88 11.90 -5.03
CA THR A 84 3.30 10.91 -6.02
C THR A 84 4.07 11.61 -7.15
N GLN A 85 4.82 10.84 -7.94
CA GLN A 85 5.53 11.35 -9.11
C GLN A 85 4.86 10.76 -10.36
N PRO A 86 4.34 11.60 -11.28
CA PRO A 86 4.34 13.07 -11.31
C PRO A 86 3.46 13.73 -10.25
N GLU A 87 3.78 14.97 -9.86
CA GLU A 87 3.05 15.69 -8.80
C GLU A 87 1.56 15.82 -9.14
N LEU A 88 0.70 15.64 -8.12
CA LEU A 88 -0.77 15.63 -8.20
C LEU A 88 -1.42 14.36 -8.80
N ASP A 89 -0.64 13.32 -9.14
CA ASP A 89 -1.22 12.06 -9.63
C ASP A 89 -1.94 11.29 -8.51
N ASN A 90 -3.27 11.38 -8.46
CA ASN A 90 -4.10 10.75 -7.45
C ASN A 90 -4.57 9.36 -7.88
N ARG A 91 -3.70 8.35 -7.72
CA ARG A 91 -3.99 6.95 -8.04
C ARG A 91 -4.69 6.16 -6.93
N VAL A 92 -5.23 6.87 -5.94
CA VAL A 92 -5.89 6.26 -4.78
C VAL A 92 -7.13 5.48 -5.21
N GLY A 93 -7.96 6.07 -6.07
CA GLY A 93 -9.17 5.40 -6.56
C GLY A 93 -8.84 4.14 -7.35
N GLU A 94 -7.79 4.18 -8.18
CA GLU A 94 -7.28 3.02 -8.92
C GLU A 94 -6.83 1.91 -7.97
N LEU A 95 -5.99 2.24 -6.98
CA LEU A 95 -5.52 1.26 -5.98
C LEU A 95 -6.68 0.64 -5.19
N VAL A 96 -7.61 1.45 -4.71
CA VAL A 96 -8.79 0.96 -3.96
C VAL A 96 -9.67 0.09 -4.84
N GLY A 97 -9.89 0.50 -6.09
CA GLY A 97 -10.67 -0.27 -7.06
C GLY A 97 -10.05 -1.65 -7.35
N VAL A 98 -8.73 -1.71 -7.56
CA VAL A 98 -8.02 -2.97 -7.80
C VAL A 98 -8.09 -3.89 -6.58
N LEU A 99 -7.87 -3.35 -5.36
CA LEU A 99 -7.98 -4.13 -4.13
C LEU A 99 -9.41 -4.62 -3.90
N ALA A 100 -10.41 -3.77 -4.13
CA ALA A 100 -11.82 -4.13 -3.99
C ALA A 100 -12.22 -5.23 -4.99
N ALA A 101 -11.80 -5.11 -6.25
CA ALA A 101 -12.04 -6.12 -7.28
C ALA A 101 -11.40 -7.47 -6.92
N HIS A 102 -10.16 -7.44 -6.40
CA HIS A 102 -9.50 -8.66 -5.92
C HIS A 102 -10.26 -9.29 -4.74
N CYS A 103 -10.64 -8.50 -3.73
CA CYS A 103 -11.44 -9.00 -2.61
C CYS A 103 -12.79 -9.57 -3.08
N GLN A 104 -13.47 -8.92 -4.02
CA GLN A 104 -14.73 -9.40 -4.58
C GLN A 104 -14.58 -10.73 -5.32
N GLY A 105 -13.50 -10.91 -6.09
CA GLY A 105 -13.18 -12.19 -6.75
C GLY A 105 -12.97 -13.34 -5.77
N GLU A 106 -12.47 -13.04 -4.57
CA GLU A 106 -12.29 -13.99 -3.46
C GLU A 106 -13.56 -14.14 -2.58
N GLY A 107 -14.67 -13.49 -2.95
CA GLY A 107 -15.93 -13.52 -2.20
C GLY A 107 -15.92 -12.69 -0.91
N ARG A 108 -15.06 -11.67 -0.82
CA ARG A 108 -14.81 -10.85 0.37
C ARG A 108 -15.10 -9.37 0.11
N VAL A 109 -15.28 -8.61 1.18
CA VAL A 109 -15.50 -7.15 1.13
C VAL A 109 -14.25 -6.44 1.64
N LEU A 110 -13.74 -5.48 0.86
CA LEU A 110 -12.67 -4.60 1.30
C LEU A 110 -13.24 -3.55 2.28
N GLU A 111 -12.72 -3.50 3.50
CA GLU A 111 -13.08 -2.44 4.45
C GLU A 111 -12.34 -1.14 4.12
N VAL A 112 -13.09 -0.11 3.72
CA VAL A 112 -12.55 1.22 3.44
C VAL A 112 -13.05 2.17 4.52
N ARG A 113 -12.13 2.79 5.25
CA ARG A 113 -12.45 3.76 6.30
C ARG A 113 -11.93 5.13 5.93
N VAL A 114 -12.81 6.07 5.64
CA VAL A 114 -12.40 7.48 5.45
C VAL A 114 -12.28 8.12 6.84
N SER A 115 -11.11 8.68 7.15
CA SER A 115 -10.87 9.30 8.46
C SER A 115 -9.87 10.44 8.32
N ASP A 116 -10.15 11.56 9.00
CA ASP A 116 -9.22 12.67 9.13
C ASP A 116 -8.09 12.41 10.13
N CYS A 117 -8.24 11.35 10.94
CA CYS A 117 -7.27 10.91 11.94
C CYS A 117 -6.87 9.45 11.69
N ILE A 118 -5.57 9.18 11.64
CA ILE A 118 -5.06 7.81 11.46
C ILE A 118 -4.31 7.41 12.73
N SER A 119 -4.87 6.44 13.46
CA SER A 119 -4.21 5.77 14.58
C SER A 119 -3.22 4.74 14.04
N LEU A 120 -1.93 5.09 14.01
CA LEU A 120 -0.87 4.19 13.58
C LEU A 120 -0.28 3.42 14.76
N SER A 121 -0.50 2.11 14.81
CA SER A 121 0.21 1.18 15.71
C SER A 121 1.58 0.81 15.12
N GLN A 122 2.50 1.78 15.02
CA GLN A 122 3.88 1.45 14.63
C GLN A 122 4.61 0.83 15.83
N ARG A 123 4.60 -0.51 15.94
CA ARG A 123 5.46 -1.26 16.88
C ARG A 123 6.92 -1.11 16.47
N GLY A 124 7.54 0.00 16.84
CA GLY A 124 8.99 0.17 16.75
C GLY A 124 9.59 -0.07 18.14
N ALA A 125 10.39 -1.13 18.29
CA ALA A 125 11.26 -1.28 19.46
C ALA A 125 12.10 0.00 19.63
N ARG A 126 12.26 0.41 20.89
CA ARG A 126 13.10 1.55 21.28
C ARG A 126 14.57 1.22 21.06
#